data_AF-A0A1C6KGZ0-F1
#
_entry.id   AF-A0A1C6KGZ0-F1
#
_cell.length_a   1.000
_cell.length_b   1.000
_cell.length_c   1.000
_cell.angle_alpha   90.00
_cell.angle_beta   90.00
_cell.angle_gamma   90.00
#
_symmetry.space_group_name_H-M   'P 1'
#
loop_
_entity.id
_entity.type
_entity.pdbx_description
1 polymer ?
#
loop_
_entity_poly.entity_id
_entity_poly.type
_entity_poly.pdbx_seq_one_letter_code
_entity_poly.pdbx_strand_id
1 'polypeptide(L)'
;MKPWMYFVIAVLVVMVLLIIYYFIKKKKNGRIQEQDFTSEQDLTPDQNLTPGDEEIIRVLAEGISHHKTEFTGLYELMYQISRGNTRNASGTFGEWCLRVENFEEDSAFSRLFSGRFSGMESGEAKEQIQNAKLIIQGIFESGIKREEAQSLQADKRTVFSYVTLDDTAVVPGQLYEIYRPCWSDGALILEKGILRFPQQDGNDTDSSKE
;
A
#
# COMPACT_ATOMS: atom_id res chain seq x y z
N MET A 1 19.11 -38.57 41.85
CA MET A 1 17.99 -37.78 41.29
C MET A 1 16.89 -38.74 40.87
N LYS A 2 15.62 -38.46 41.21
CA LYS A 2 14.51 -39.35 40.88
C LYS A 2 14.18 -39.26 39.37
N PRO A 3 13.79 -40.36 38.71
CA PRO A 3 13.54 -40.39 37.26
C PRO A 3 12.52 -39.36 36.76
N TRP A 4 11.52 -39.02 37.59
CA TRP A 4 10.52 -37.99 37.27
C TRP A 4 11.13 -36.60 37.07
N MET A 5 12.26 -36.31 37.72
CA MET A 5 12.89 -34.99 37.63
C MET A 5 13.57 -34.77 36.27
N TYR A 6 14.10 -35.82 35.64
CA TYR A 6 14.65 -35.73 34.29
C TYR A 6 13.56 -35.47 33.24
N PHE A 7 12.37 -36.04 33.44
CA PHE A 7 11.23 -35.80 32.57
C PHE A 7 10.77 -34.33 32.61
N VAL A 8 10.68 -33.75 33.81
CA VAL A 8 10.32 -32.32 33.98
C VAL A 8 11.34 -31.40 33.33
N ILE A 9 12.64 -31.69 33.50
CA ILE A 9 13.71 -30.91 32.87
C ILE A 9 13.63 -31.01 31.35
N ALA A 10 13.41 -32.20 30.78
CA ALA A 10 13.28 -32.38 29.34
C ALA A 10 12.11 -31.58 28.74
N VAL A 11 10.95 -31.59 29.39
CA VAL A 11 9.77 -30.82 28.95
C VAL A 11 10.04 -29.32 28.98
N LEU A 12 10.68 -28.81 30.04
CA LEU A 12 11.03 -27.40 30.14
C LEU A 12 12.01 -26.96 29.04
N VAL A 13 13.02 -27.79 28.74
CA VAL A 13 13.98 -27.50 27.66
C VAL A 13 13.28 -27.43 26.30
N VAL A 14 12.37 -28.36 26.00
CA VAL A 14 11.61 -28.36 24.74
C VAL A 14 10.72 -27.11 24.64
N MET A 15 10.03 -26.73 25.71
CA MET A 15 9.21 -25.52 25.74
C MET A 15 10.03 -24.25 25.48
N VAL A 16 11.19 -24.12 26.12
CA VAL A 16 12.09 -22.98 25.90
C VAL A 16 12.59 -22.93 24.45
N LEU A 17 12.96 -24.07 23.86
CA LEU A 17 13.38 -24.14 22.46
C LEU A 17 12.27 -23.72 21.50
N LEU A 18 11.01 -24.11 21.76
CA LEU A 18 9.86 -23.69 20.95
C LEU A 18 9.61 -22.19 21.04
N ILE A 19 9.74 -21.60 22.24
CA ILE A 19 9.61 -20.15 22.43
C ILE A 19 10.71 -19.41 21.66
N ILE A 20 11.96 -19.83 21.80
CA ILE A 20 13.11 -19.23 21.08
C ILE A 20 12.90 -19.35 19.56
N TYR A 21 12.50 -20.52 19.07
CA TYR A 21 12.18 -20.73 17.66
C TYR A 21 11.09 -19.77 17.17
N TYR A 22 10.01 -19.60 17.95
CA TYR A 22 8.93 -18.67 17.62
C TYR A 22 9.42 -17.21 17.55
N PHE A 23 10.24 -16.76 18.50
CA PHE A 23 10.80 -15.41 18.48
C PHE A 23 11.78 -15.18 17.31
N ILE A 24 12.62 -16.16 16.98
CA ILE A 24 13.53 -16.07 15.84
C ILE A 24 12.74 -16.00 14.53
N LYS A 25 11.71 -16.83 14.36
CA LYS A 25 10.84 -16.82 13.18
C LYS A 25 10.09 -15.49 13.04
N LYS A 26 9.54 -14.96 14.14
CA LYS A 26 8.86 -13.65 14.16
C LYS A 26 9.83 -12.51 13.81
N LYS A 27 11.07 -12.54 14.35
CA LYS A 27 12.11 -11.54 14.06
C LYS A 27 12.63 -11.63 12.63
N LYS A 28 12.69 -12.83 12.04
CA LYS A 28 13.07 -13.02 10.63
C LYS A 28 12.00 -12.49 9.68
N ASN A 29 10.71 -12.71 9.97
CA ASN A 29 9.62 -12.07 9.22
C ASN A 29 9.62 -10.54 9.36
N GLY A 30 10.02 -10.00 10.51
CA GLY A 30 10.15 -8.55 10.72
C GLY A 30 11.36 -7.92 10.00
N ARG A 31 12.49 -8.63 9.87
CA ARG A 31 13.70 -8.10 9.20
C ARG A 31 13.66 -8.18 7.67
N ILE A 32 12.87 -9.11 7.10
CA ILE A 32 12.64 -9.12 5.65
C ILE A 32 11.83 -7.87 5.21
N GLN A 33 11.13 -7.22 6.14
CA GLN A 33 10.33 -6.02 5.86
C GLN A 33 11.10 -4.69 5.80
N GLU A 34 12.36 -4.64 6.26
CA GLU A 34 13.14 -3.37 6.32
C GLU A 34 14.26 -3.27 5.28
N GLN A 35 14.54 -4.34 4.51
CA GLN A 35 15.77 -4.39 3.69
C GLN A 35 15.54 -4.49 2.17
N ASP A 36 14.36 -4.12 1.65
CA ASP A 36 14.17 -4.06 0.19
C ASP A 36 13.16 -2.98 -0.28
N PHE A 37 13.19 -1.81 0.36
CA PHE A 37 12.44 -0.61 -0.09
C PHE A 37 13.19 0.22 -1.14
N THR A 38 14.25 -0.31 -1.73
CA THR A 38 15.00 0.30 -2.84
C THR A 38 14.97 -0.60 -4.05
N SER A 39 13.80 -0.68 -4.67
CA SER A 39 13.67 -0.94 -6.10
C SER A 39 12.40 -0.24 -6.59
N GLU A 40 12.54 1.05 -6.87
CA GLU A 40 11.81 1.71 -7.96
C GLU A 40 12.17 1.00 -9.27
N GLN A 41 11.77 -0.26 -9.44
CA GLN A 41 11.46 -0.74 -10.77
C GLN A 41 10.14 -0.11 -11.13
N ASP A 42 10.26 1.00 -11.85
CA ASP A 42 9.36 1.45 -12.90
C ASP A 42 8.22 0.45 -13.14
N LEU A 43 6.98 0.90 -12.94
CA LEU A 43 5.84 0.35 -13.67
C LEU A 43 5.96 0.75 -15.15
N THR A 44 7.12 0.51 -15.75
CA THR A 44 7.17 0.31 -17.20
C THR A 44 6.40 -0.98 -17.43
N PRO A 45 5.52 -1.02 -18.45
CA PRO A 45 4.77 -2.23 -18.78
C PRO A 45 5.75 -3.31 -19.22
N ASP A 46 6.29 -4.08 -18.27
CA ASP A 46 7.16 -5.21 -18.54
C ASP A 46 6.30 -6.41 -18.95
N GLN A 47 5.96 -6.34 -20.24
CA GLN A 47 5.65 -7.37 -21.23
C GLN A 47 5.60 -8.82 -20.75
N ASN A 48 4.52 -9.20 -20.06
CA ASN A 48 3.92 -10.53 -20.12
C ASN A 48 2.42 -10.46 -19.75
N LEU A 49 1.72 -9.41 -20.19
CA LEU A 49 0.26 -9.38 -20.09
C LEU A 49 -0.29 -10.45 -21.03
N THR A 50 -1.08 -11.37 -20.50
CA THR A 50 -1.82 -12.28 -21.36
C THR A 50 -2.93 -11.48 -22.07
N PRO A 51 -3.43 -11.92 -23.24
CA PRO A 51 -4.61 -11.30 -23.86
C PRO A 51 -5.83 -11.26 -22.91
N GLY A 52 -5.90 -12.17 -21.94
CA GLY A 52 -6.91 -12.13 -20.88
C GLY A 52 -6.72 -10.98 -19.89
N ASP A 53 -5.47 -10.60 -19.60
CA ASP A 53 -5.17 -9.47 -18.71
C ASP A 53 -5.49 -8.12 -19.37
N GLU A 54 -5.31 -7.99 -20.69
CA GLU A 54 -5.66 -6.75 -21.41
C GLU A 54 -7.17 -6.45 -21.35
N GLU A 55 -8.01 -7.46 -21.56
CA GLU A 55 -9.47 -7.30 -21.43
C GLU A 55 -9.88 -7.01 -19.98
N ILE A 56 -9.23 -7.66 -19.01
CA ILE A 56 -9.43 -7.36 -17.58
C ILE A 56 -9.11 -5.90 -17.29
N ILE A 57 -7.95 -5.41 -17.74
CA ILE A 57 -7.51 -4.02 -17.53
C ILE A 57 -8.48 -3.05 -18.19
N ARG A 58 -8.96 -3.34 -19.40
CA ARG A 58 -9.93 -2.50 -20.12
C ARG A 58 -11.24 -2.36 -19.34
N VAL A 59 -11.81 -3.48 -18.88
CA VAL A 59 -13.06 -3.48 -18.10
C VAL A 59 -12.87 -2.81 -16.75
N LEU A 60 -11.71 -3.01 -16.09
CA LEU A 60 -11.33 -2.31 -14.86
C LEU A 60 -11.26 -0.80 -15.09
N ALA A 61 -10.58 -0.35 -16.13
CA ALA A 61 -10.42 1.06 -16.45
C ALA A 61 -11.77 1.74 -16.69
N GLU A 62 -12.64 1.09 -17.46
CA GLU A 62 -13.99 1.58 -17.72
C GLU A 62 -14.79 1.70 -16.41
N GLY A 63 -14.89 0.64 -15.61
CA GLY A 63 -15.67 0.68 -14.37
C GLY A 63 -15.11 1.62 -13.31
N ILE A 64 -13.79 1.66 -13.15
CA ILE A 64 -13.12 2.60 -12.23
C ILE A 64 -13.36 4.04 -12.68
N SER A 65 -13.35 4.33 -13.98
CA SER A 65 -13.64 5.70 -14.46
C SER A 65 -15.06 6.15 -14.10
N HIS A 66 -16.05 5.24 -14.17
CA HIS A 66 -17.44 5.52 -13.81
C HIS A 66 -17.65 5.67 -12.30
N HIS A 67 -16.90 4.91 -11.48
CA HIS A 67 -17.11 4.83 -10.03
C HIS A 67 -15.93 5.35 -9.18
N LYS A 68 -15.04 6.17 -9.74
CA LYS A 68 -13.79 6.61 -9.08
C LYS A 68 -13.97 7.22 -7.69
N THR A 69 -15.02 8.00 -7.45
CA THR A 69 -15.26 8.59 -6.12
C THR A 69 -15.61 7.54 -5.08
N GLU A 70 -16.17 6.40 -5.50
CA GLU A 70 -16.50 5.30 -4.60
C GLU A 70 -15.23 4.67 -4.03
N PHE A 71 -14.06 4.75 -4.67
CA PHE A 71 -12.83 4.15 -4.16
C PHE A 71 -11.91 5.11 -3.38
N THR A 72 -12.40 6.31 -3.06
CA THR A 72 -11.65 7.30 -2.25
C THR A 72 -11.13 6.68 -0.95
N GLY A 73 -9.84 6.91 -0.67
CA GLY A 73 -9.13 6.39 0.50
C GLY A 73 -8.53 5.00 0.33
N LEU A 74 -8.67 4.36 -0.84
CA LEU A 74 -8.15 3.02 -1.10
C LEU A 74 -7.10 2.96 -2.22
N TYR A 75 -6.86 4.07 -2.92
CA TYR A 75 -5.97 4.09 -4.08
C TYR A 75 -4.53 3.84 -3.67
N GLU A 76 -4.04 4.58 -2.66
CA GLU A 76 -2.66 4.43 -2.20
C GLU A 76 -2.44 3.06 -1.55
N LEU A 77 -3.43 2.51 -0.83
CA LEU A 77 -3.32 1.17 -0.27
C LEU A 77 -3.22 0.10 -1.35
N MET A 78 -4.05 0.19 -2.40
CA MET A 78 -3.98 -0.73 -3.54
C MET A 78 -2.63 -0.62 -4.25
N TYR A 79 -2.11 0.60 -4.40
CA TYR A 79 -0.78 0.82 -4.97
C TYR A 79 0.31 0.17 -4.13
N GLN A 80 0.30 0.36 -2.80
CA GLN A 80 1.27 -0.25 -1.89
C GLN A 80 1.23 -1.79 -1.96
N ILE A 81 0.05 -2.39 -2.07
CA ILE A 81 -0.10 -3.85 -2.26
C ILE A 81 0.53 -4.27 -3.60
N SER A 82 0.29 -3.52 -4.69
CA SER A 82 0.90 -3.80 -5.99
C SER A 82 2.44 -3.76 -5.97
N ARG A 83 3.01 -2.98 -5.03
CA ARG A 83 4.45 -2.88 -4.76
C ARG A 83 4.98 -3.90 -3.75
N GLY A 84 4.15 -4.80 -3.24
CA GLY A 84 4.56 -5.89 -2.34
C GLY A 84 4.19 -5.69 -0.86
N ASN A 85 3.62 -4.55 -0.49
CA ASN A 85 3.17 -4.33 0.89
C ASN A 85 1.78 -4.92 1.14
N THR A 86 1.73 -6.21 1.47
CA THR A 86 0.47 -6.94 1.66
C THR A 86 -0.11 -6.84 3.07
N ARG A 87 0.46 -6.01 3.95
CA ARG A 87 0.03 -5.90 5.37
C ARG A 87 -1.46 -5.60 5.51
N ASN A 88 -1.98 -4.76 4.62
CA ASN A 88 -3.38 -4.33 4.61
C ASN A 88 -4.17 -4.95 3.44
N ALA A 89 -3.61 -5.95 2.75
CA ALA A 89 -4.22 -6.51 1.54
C ALA A 89 -5.63 -7.06 1.80
N SER A 90 -5.79 -7.83 2.88
CA SER A 90 -7.08 -8.44 3.21
C SER A 90 -8.19 -7.38 3.37
N GLY A 91 -7.99 -6.40 4.25
CA GLY A 91 -8.97 -5.31 4.44
C GLY A 91 -9.16 -4.43 3.21
N THR A 92 -8.10 -4.20 2.42
CA THR A 92 -8.20 -3.38 1.20
C THR A 92 -9.02 -4.08 0.13
N PHE A 93 -8.74 -5.35 -0.19
CA PHE A 93 -9.53 -6.10 -1.15
C PHE A 93 -10.97 -6.27 -0.70
N GLY A 94 -11.21 -6.54 0.60
CA GLY A 94 -12.57 -6.67 1.11
C GLY A 94 -13.39 -5.40 0.99
N GLU A 95 -12.80 -4.25 1.31
CA GLU A 95 -13.46 -2.96 1.13
C GLU A 95 -13.73 -2.66 -0.36
N TRP A 96 -12.78 -2.93 -1.25
CA TRP A 96 -13.01 -2.78 -2.70
C TRP A 96 -14.19 -3.65 -3.16
N CYS A 97 -14.20 -4.94 -2.80
CA CYS A 97 -15.29 -5.86 -3.15
C CYS A 97 -16.64 -5.36 -2.62
N LEU A 98 -16.71 -4.97 -1.34
CA LEU A 98 -17.91 -4.43 -0.71
C LEU A 98 -18.46 -3.23 -1.49
N ARG A 99 -17.59 -2.31 -1.92
CA ARG A 99 -18.03 -1.12 -2.68
C ARG A 99 -18.57 -1.50 -4.05
N VAL A 100 -17.92 -2.42 -4.76
CA VAL A 100 -18.39 -2.92 -6.06
C VAL A 100 -19.73 -3.66 -5.95
N GLU A 101 -19.93 -4.45 -4.89
CA GLU A 101 -21.20 -5.16 -4.64
C GLU A 101 -22.40 -4.21 -4.45
N ASN A 102 -22.15 -2.96 -4.02
CA ASN A 102 -23.19 -1.95 -3.84
C ASN A 102 -23.55 -1.21 -5.14
N PHE A 103 -22.89 -1.51 -6.26
CA PHE A 103 -23.27 -0.91 -7.55
C PHE A 103 -24.54 -1.61 -8.05
N GLU A 104 -25.64 -0.85 -8.12
CA GLU A 104 -27.00 -1.37 -8.44
C GLU A 104 -27.13 -2.01 -9.84
N GLU A 105 -26.10 -1.89 -10.69
CA GLU A 105 -26.08 -2.43 -12.04
C GLU A 105 -25.21 -3.69 -12.14
N ASP A 106 -25.74 -4.74 -12.81
CA ASP A 106 -24.99 -5.91 -13.28
C ASP A 106 -24.05 -5.53 -14.45
N SER A 107 -23.13 -4.62 -14.17
CA SER A 107 -22.15 -4.11 -15.12
C SER A 107 -21.10 -5.18 -15.42
N ALA A 108 -20.51 -5.13 -16.62
CA ALA A 108 -19.38 -5.99 -16.96
C ALA A 108 -18.23 -5.85 -15.93
N PHE A 109 -18.06 -4.65 -15.37
CA PHE A 109 -17.11 -4.37 -14.30
C PHE A 109 -17.45 -5.15 -13.03
N SER A 110 -18.67 -5.07 -12.49
CA SER A 110 -19.05 -5.77 -11.25
C SER A 110 -18.88 -7.28 -11.38
N ARG A 111 -19.32 -7.87 -12.50
CA ARG A 111 -19.16 -9.32 -12.76
C ARG A 111 -17.70 -9.73 -12.84
N LEU A 112 -16.89 -8.98 -13.57
CA LEU A 112 -15.47 -9.25 -13.69
C LEU A 112 -14.79 -9.11 -12.33
N PHE A 113 -15.11 -8.05 -11.60
CA PHE A 113 -14.45 -7.74 -10.35
C PHE A 113 -14.78 -8.79 -9.29
N SER A 114 -16.06 -9.11 -9.08
CA SER A 114 -16.47 -10.18 -8.17
C SER A 114 -15.94 -11.53 -8.63
N GLY A 115 -15.95 -11.85 -9.93
CA GLY A 115 -15.46 -13.13 -10.42
C GLY A 115 -13.94 -13.33 -10.25
N ARG A 116 -13.16 -12.25 -10.36
CA ARG A 116 -11.68 -12.33 -10.32
C ARG A 116 -11.08 -12.04 -8.95
N PHE A 117 -11.66 -11.09 -8.21
CA PHE A 117 -11.07 -10.56 -6.98
C PHE A 117 -11.84 -10.95 -5.71
N SER A 118 -13.00 -11.59 -5.82
CA SER A 118 -13.65 -12.16 -4.63
C SER A 118 -12.75 -13.21 -3.99
N GLY A 119 -12.73 -13.25 -2.66
CA GLY A 119 -11.88 -14.17 -1.89
C GLY A 119 -10.40 -13.78 -1.79
N MET A 120 -9.96 -12.69 -2.43
CA MET A 120 -8.58 -12.20 -2.31
C MET A 120 -8.18 -11.82 -0.89
N GLU A 121 -9.16 -11.59 -0.01
CA GLU A 121 -8.96 -11.38 1.42
C GLU A 121 -8.20 -12.52 2.11
N SER A 122 -8.38 -13.74 1.62
CA SER A 122 -7.77 -14.98 2.11
C SER A 122 -6.71 -15.53 1.13
N GLY A 123 -6.41 -14.79 0.06
CA GLY A 123 -5.46 -15.20 -0.97
C GLY A 123 -4.01 -15.15 -0.51
N GLU A 124 -3.15 -15.86 -1.24
CA GLU A 124 -1.70 -15.83 -1.00
C GLU A 124 -1.11 -14.49 -1.41
N ALA A 125 -0.06 -14.05 -0.71
CA ALA A 125 0.55 -12.72 -0.92
C ALA A 125 0.97 -12.48 -2.38
N LYS A 126 1.50 -13.50 -3.06
CA LYS A 126 1.92 -13.39 -4.47
C LYS A 126 0.73 -13.09 -5.39
N GLU A 127 -0.40 -13.75 -5.16
CA GLU A 127 -1.62 -13.55 -5.93
C GLU A 127 -2.23 -12.17 -5.64
N GLN A 128 -2.22 -11.73 -4.37
CA GLN A 128 -2.66 -10.39 -3.96
C GLN A 128 -1.87 -9.30 -4.69
N ILE A 129 -0.54 -9.43 -4.73
CA ILE A 129 0.32 -8.48 -5.44
C ILE A 129 -0.01 -8.46 -6.94
N GLN A 130 -0.15 -9.64 -7.56
CA GLN A 130 -0.44 -9.73 -9.00
C GLN A 130 -1.80 -9.12 -9.36
N ASN A 131 -2.84 -9.41 -8.58
CA ASN A 131 -4.16 -8.85 -8.81
C ASN A 131 -4.21 -7.33 -8.50
N ALA A 132 -3.50 -6.87 -7.47
CA ALA A 132 -3.37 -5.43 -7.19
C ALA A 132 -2.68 -4.69 -8.35
N LYS A 133 -1.69 -5.31 -9.01
CA LYS A 133 -1.08 -4.73 -10.22
C LYS A 133 -2.08 -4.56 -11.36
N LEU A 134 -2.97 -5.52 -11.59
CA LEU A 134 -4.03 -5.39 -12.60
C LEU A 134 -4.98 -4.24 -12.28
N ILE A 135 -5.39 -4.12 -11.00
CA ILE A 135 -6.25 -3.01 -10.54
C ILE A 135 -5.54 -1.67 -10.74
N ILE A 136 -4.27 -1.57 -10.36
CA ILE A 136 -3.48 -0.31 -10.53
C ILE A 136 -3.29 0.05 -12.00
N GLN A 137 -3.06 -0.92 -12.87
CA GLN A 137 -3.04 -0.66 -14.30
C GLN A 137 -4.40 -0.13 -14.77
N GLY A 138 -5.51 -0.75 -14.35
CA GLY A 138 -6.87 -0.24 -14.63
C GLY A 138 -7.09 1.18 -14.10
N ILE A 139 -6.60 1.52 -12.91
CA ILE A 139 -6.66 2.88 -12.35
C ILE A 139 -5.94 3.87 -13.28
N PHE A 140 -4.71 3.57 -13.71
CA PHE A 140 -3.98 4.47 -14.61
C PHE A 140 -4.63 4.60 -15.99
N GLU A 141 -5.10 3.50 -16.58
CA GLU A 141 -5.83 3.50 -17.86
C GLU A 141 -7.16 4.26 -17.78
N SER A 142 -7.77 4.36 -16.58
CA SER A 142 -8.98 5.17 -16.37
C SER A 142 -8.73 6.69 -16.41
N GLY A 143 -7.46 7.12 -16.44
CA GLY A 143 -7.04 8.52 -16.43
C GLY A 143 -6.66 9.08 -15.05
N ILE A 144 -6.85 8.29 -14.00
CA ILE A 144 -6.46 8.65 -12.63
C ILE A 144 -4.94 8.68 -12.52
N LYS A 145 -4.41 9.70 -11.86
CA LYS A 145 -2.98 9.94 -11.68
C LYS A 145 -2.61 9.93 -10.21
N ARG A 146 -1.44 9.35 -9.94
CA ARG A 146 -0.70 9.45 -8.69
C ARG A 146 0.39 10.49 -8.85
N GLU A 147 0.52 11.39 -7.89
CA GLU A 147 1.61 12.37 -7.89
C GLU A 147 2.92 11.70 -7.49
N GLU A 148 3.97 11.80 -8.30
CA GLU A 148 5.23 11.06 -8.09
C GLU A 148 6.34 11.92 -7.45
N ALA A 149 6.07 13.18 -7.15
CA ALA A 149 7.06 14.04 -6.51
C ALA A 149 7.42 13.54 -5.10
N GLN A 150 8.70 13.60 -4.74
CA GLN A 150 9.17 13.25 -3.38
C GLN A 150 9.14 14.47 -2.45
N SER A 151 9.20 15.67 -3.01
CA SER A 151 9.09 16.93 -2.28
C SER A 151 8.38 17.97 -3.14
N LEU A 152 7.77 18.95 -2.48
CA LEU A 152 7.15 20.08 -3.16
C LEU A 152 7.36 21.37 -2.37
N GLN A 153 7.49 22.49 -3.09
CA GLN A 153 7.36 23.81 -2.49
C GLN A 153 5.87 24.18 -2.50
N ALA A 154 5.28 24.34 -1.33
CA ALA A 154 3.85 24.57 -1.21
C ALA A 154 3.44 25.91 -1.83
N ASP A 155 2.28 25.92 -2.47
CA ASP A 155 1.62 27.13 -2.94
C ASP A 155 0.22 27.27 -2.28
N LYS A 156 -0.55 28.26 -2.71
CA LYS A 156 -1.91 28.48 -2.18
C LYS A 156 -2.89 27.34 -2.50
N ARG A 157 -2.58 26.50 -3.50
CA ARG A 157 -3.44 25.40 -3.96
C ARG A 157 -3.06 24.06 -3.33
N THR A 158 -1.86 23.91 -2.78
CA THR A 158 -1.41 22.69 -2.10
C THR A 158 -2.40 22.18 -1.05
N VAL A 159 -3.10 23.08 -0.33
CA VAL A 159 -4.08 22.73 0.72
C VAL A 159 -5.27 21.89 0.20
N PHE A 160 -5.57 21.98 -1.10
CA PHE A 160 -6.65 21.22 -1.72
C PHE A 160 -6.25 19.77 -1.95
N SER A 161 -4.99 19.52 -2.31
CA SER A 161 -4.47 18.19 -2.63
C SER A 161 -3.79 17.50 -1.46
N TYR A 162 -3.36 18.25 -0.44
CA TYR A 162 -2.55 17.73 0.65
C TYR A 162 -2.99 18.20 2.03
N VAL A 163 -2.69 17.38 3.03
CA VAL A 163 -2.72 17.71 4.45
C VAL A 163 -1.32 17.47 5.05
N THR A 164 -0.97 18.10 6.17
CA THR A 164 0.28 17.75 6.85
C THR A 164 0.04 16.60 7.82
N LEU A 165 1.06 15.76 8.04
CA LEU A 165 1.01 14.61 8.94
C LEU A 165 0.63 15.00 10.38
N ASP A 166 1.04 16.19 10.83
CA ASP A 166 0.78 16.71 12.18
C ASP A 166 -0.48 17.60 12.25
N ASP A 167 -1.34 17.56 11.22
CA ASP A 167 -2.56 18.39 11.10
C ASP A 167 -2.35 19.92 11.22
N THR A 168 -1.11 20.37 11.05
CA THR A 168 -0.75 21.79 10.92
C THR A 168 -1.20 22.39 9.58
N ALA A 169 -1.28 23.72 9.54
CA ALA A 169 -1.60 24.41 8.29
C ALA A 169 -0.44 24.29 7.28
N VAL A 170 -0.78 24.00 6.02
CA VAL A 170 0.18 24.09 4.90
C VAL A 170 0.52 25.55 4.64
N VAL A 171 1.80 25.91 4.72
CA VAL A 171 2.27 27.30 4.56
C VAL A 171 2.82 27.53 3.15
N PRO A 172 2.27 28.46 2.35
CA PRO A 172 2.82 28.78 1.03
C PRO A 172 4.28 29.23 1.09
N GLY A 173 5.10 28.73 0.16
CA GLY A 173 6.54 28.96 0.06
C GLY A 173 7.39 27.95 0.86
N GLN A 174 6.80 27.21 1.80
CA GLN A 174 7.49 26.20 2.61
C GLN A 174 7.78 24.95 1.77
N LEU A 175 8.97 24.38 1.95
CA LEU A 175 9.33 23.07 1.38
C LEU A 175 8.80 21.95 2.30
N TYR A 176 8.13 20.97 1.69
CA TYR A 176 7.65 19.76 2.34
C TYR A 176 8.17 18.52 1.62
N GLU A 177 8.33 17.44 2.38
CA GLU A 177 8.45 16.09 1.83
C GLU A 177 7.07 15.46 1.69
N ILE A 178 6.88 14.71 0.60
CA ILE A 178 5.64 13.96 0.38
C ILE A 178 5.74 12.62 1.10
N TYR A 179 5.00 12.49 2.20
CA TYR A 179 4.91 11.24 2.95
C TYR A 179 3.94 10.25 2.30
N ARG A 180 2.80 10.74 1.80
CA ARG A 180 1.90 9.99 0.92
C ARG A 180 1.50 10.86 -0.26
N PRO A 181 1.55 10.35 -1.50
CA PRO A 181 1.16 11.14 -2.64
C PRO A 181 -0.36 11.30 -2.79
N CYS A 182 -0.72 12.32 -3.55
CA CYS A 182 -2.10 12.62 -3.90
C CYS A 182 -2.54 11.77 -5.09
N TRP A 183 -3.82 11.39 -5.10
CA TRP A 183 -4.48 10.75 -6.23
C TRP A 183 -5.57 11.66 -6.80
N SER A 184 -5.59 11.82 -8.12
CA SER A 184 -6.48 12.77 -8.80
C SER A 184 -6.94 12.30 -10.17
N ASP A 185 -8.07 12.83 -10.63
CA ASP A 185 -8.51 12.77 -12.02
C ASP A 185 -8.80 14.19 -12.52
N GLY A 186 -7.89 14.73 -13.34
CA GLY A 186 -7.93 16.13 -13.73
C GLY A 186 -7.86 17.07 -12.53
N ALA A 187 -8.95 17.80 -12.26
CA ALA A 187 -9.06 18.70 -11.11
C ALA A 187 -9.73 18.05 -9.88
N LEU A 188 -10.26 16.84 -10.01
CA LEU A 188 -10.91 16.11 -8.93
C LEU A 188 -9.83 15.41 -8.08
N ILE A 189 -9.78 15.74 -6.78
CA ILE A 189 -8.93 15.03 -5.82
C ILE A 189 -9.70 13.82 -5.30
N LEU A 190 -9.18 12.63 -5.58
CA LEU A 190 -9.76 11.36 -5.17
C LEU A 190 -9.22 10.90 -3.82
N GLU A 191 -7.95 11.17 -3.54
CA GLU A 191 -7.31 10.90 -2.26
C GLU A 191 -6.26 11.98 -1.98
N LYS A 192 -6.38 12.68 -0.85
CA LYS A 192 -5.40 13.69 -0.47
C LYS A 192 -4.08 13.04 -0.09
N GLY A 193 -2.98 13.64 -0.53
CA GLY A 193 -1.66 13.29 -0.06
C GLY A 193 -1.39 13.79 1.37
N ILE A 194 -0.31 13.28 1.95
CA ILE A 194 0.18 13.67 3.27
C ILE A 194 1.58 14.24 3.13
N LEU A 195 1.80 15.41 3.69
CA LEU A 195 3.08 16.12 3.74
C LEU A 195 3.73 15.97 5.12
N ARG A 196 5.06 15.97 5.16
CA ARG A 196 5.82 16.11 6.40
C ARG A 196 6.90 17.17 6.23
N PHE A 197 7.34 17.75 7.34
CA PHE A 197 8.51 18.63 7.30
C PHE A 197 9.76 17.81 6.94
N PRO A 198 10.68 18.38 6.13
CA PRO A 198 11.95 17.74 5.86
C PRO A 198 12.66 17.43 7.18
N GLN A 199 13.19 16.21 7.34
CA GLN A 199 14.03 15.94 8.49
C GLN A 199 15.31 16.78 8.33
N GLN A 200 15.55 17.69 9.26
CA GLN A 200 16.88 18.28 9.37
C GLN A 200 17.81 17.17 9.84
N ASP A 201 18.65 16.67 8.93
CA ASP A 201 19.77 15.80 9.31
C ASP A 201 20.58 16.56 10.36
N GLY A 202 20.45 16.13 11.61
CA GLY A 202 21.15 16.68 12.76
C GLY A 202 22.63 16.36 12.64
N ASN A 203 23.35 17.14 11.84
CA ASN A 203 24.78 17.29 11.94
C ASN A 203 25.07 18.43 12.93
N ASP A 204 24.61 18.23 14.18
CA ASP A 204 25.13 18.97 15.32
C ASP A 204 26.59 18.53 15.49
N THR A 205 27.44 19.24 14.78
CA THR A 205 28.87 19.20 15.00
C THR A 205 29.07 19.70 16.43
N ASP A 206 29.45 18.80 17.31
CA ASP A 206 29.83 19.06 18.70
C ASP A 206 30.97 20.08 18.73
N SER A 207 30.63 21.36 18.67
CA SER A 207 31.50 22.50 18.92
C SER A 207 31.26 22.99 20.35
N SER A 208 31.53 22.11 21.32
CA SER A 208 31.68 22.47 22.73
C SER A 208 33.09 22.07 23.21
N LYS A 209 34.11 22.64 22.57
CA LYS A 209 35.41 22.85 23.18
C LYS A 209 35.76 24.32 23.00
N GLU A 210 35.55 25.09 24.05
CA GLU A 210 36.50 26.05 24.62
C GLU A 210 36.00 26.57 25.97
#